data_AF-A0A528CHS3-F1
#
_entry.id   AF-A0A528CHS3-F1
#
_cell.length_a   1.000
_cell.length_b   1.000
_cell.length_c   1.000
_cell.angle_alpha   90.00
_cell.angle_beta   90.00
_cell.angle_gamma   90.00
#
_symmetry.space_group_name_H-M   'P 1'
#
loop_
_entity.id
_entity.type
_entity.pdbx_description
1 polymer ?
#
loop_
_entity_poly.entity_id
_entity_poly.type
_entity_poly.pdbx_seq_one_letter_code
_entity_poly.pdbx_strand_id
1 'polypeptide(L)'
;LLVADTVPLLALAVFVSGVAISPTFITAFGLIERRVPEAMLTEGVTWVMTGIGIGMALGSFAAGWVVDAFGAQSGFLVSVAAGAIALVIVLLGMRSLATADCDTSACDAAAVPAE
;
A
#
# COMPACT_ATOMS: atom_id res chain seq x y z
N LEU A 1 -9.32 -28.58 6.00
CA LEU A 1 -10.56 -28.12 6.68
C LEU A 1 -10.37 -28.03 8.19
N LEU A 2 -9.20 -27.60 8.71
CA LEU A 2 -8.98 -27.49 10.18
C LEU A 2 -8.06 -26.32 10.60
N VAL A 3 -7.81 -25.37 9.67
CA VAL A 3 -7.06 -24.12 9.96
C VAL A 3 -7.81 -22.88 9.43
N ALA A 4 -9.03 -23.06 8.90
CA ALA A 4 -9.89 -22.01 8.34
C ALA A 4 -11.33 -22.16 8.89
N ASP A 5 -11.47 -22.41 10.19
CA ASP A 5 -12.58 -23.24 10.69
C ASP A 5 -13.77 -22.51 11.29
N THR A 6 -13.77 -21.18 11.30
CA THR A 6 -14.96 -20.43 11.72
C THR A 6 -15.13 -19.17 10.89
N VAL A 7 -16.30 -19.06 10.26
CA VAL A 7 -16.83 -17.83 9.62
C VAL A 7 -16.52 -16.55 10.42
N PRO A 8 -16.63 -16.51 11.76
CA PRO A 8 -16.27 -15.32 12.54
C PRO A 8 -14.81 -14.88 12.42
N LEU A 9 -13.83 -15.78 12.29
CA LEU A 9 -12.43 -15.38 12.15
C LEU A 9 -12.16 -14.74 10.79
N LEU A 10 -12.76 -15.27 9.73
CA LEU A 10 -12.74 -14.65 8.40
C LEU A 10 -13.44 -13.29 8.41
N ALA A 11 -14.59 -13.20 9.09
CA ALA A 11 -15.31 -11.93 9.24
C ALA A 11 -14.46 -10.89 9.98
N LEU A 12 -13.78 -11.27 11.05
CA LEU A 12 -12.87 -10.38 11.78
C LEU A 12 -11.69 -9.95 10.91
N ALA A 13 -11.08 -10.87 10.16
CA ALA A 13 -9.97 -10.54 9.27
C ALA A 13 -10.39 -9.56 8.17
N VAL A 14 -11.55 -9.77 7.55
CA VAL A 14 -12.13 -8.85 6.55
C VAL A 14 -12.49 -7.51 7.19
N PHE A 15 -13.05 -7.52 8.40
CA PHE A 15 -13.37 -6.30 9.15
C PHE A 15 -12.11 -5.47 9.43
N VAL A 16 -11.06 -6.08 9.99
CA VAL A 16 -9.78 -5.41 10.27
C VAL A 16 -9.15 -4.89 8.97
N SER A 17 -9.25 -5.67 7.88
CA SER A 17 -8.79 -5.23 6.56
C SER A 17 -9.55 -3.98 6.10
N GLY A 18 -10.88 -3.96 6.22
CA GLY A 18 -11.71 -2.80 5.89
C GLY A 18 -11.34 -1.55 6.69
N VAL A 19 -11.12 -1.71 8.01
CA VAL A 19 -10.68 -0.63 8.89
C VAL A 19 -9.33 -0.07 8.46
N ALA A 20 -8.39 -0.92 8.03
CA ALA A 20 -7.07 -0.50 7.56
C ALA A 20 -7.08 0.13 6.16
N ILE A 21 -8.00 -0.28 5.28
CA ILE A 21 -8.10 0.21 3.90
C ILE A 21 -8.42 1.72 3.88
N SER A 22 -9.32 2.19 4.74
CA SER A 22 -9.73 3.61 4.78
C SER A 22 -8.56 4.60 5.05
N PRO A 23 -7.80 4.49 6.16
CA PRO A 23 -6.67 5.38 6.43
C PRO A 23 -5.55 5.22 5.39
N THR A 24 -5.41 4.05 4.78
CA THR A 24 -4.46 3.82 3.68
C THR A 24 -4.81 4.67 2.47
N PHE A 25 -6.07 4.64 2.04
CA PHE A 25 -6.53 5.47 0.91
C PHE A 25 -6.46 6.96 1.20
N ILE A 26 -6.89 7.40 2.40
CA ILE A 26 -6.82 8.82 2.79
C ILE A 26 -5.37 9.31 2.75
N THR A 27 -4.43 8.53 3.30
CA THR A 27 -3.01 8.89 3.31
C THR A 27 -2.42 8.89 1.89
N ALA A 28 -2.78 7.90 1.06
CA ALA A 28 -2.30 7.81 -0.31
C ALA A 28 -2.75 9.00 -1.16
N PHE A 29 -4.04 9.33 -1.16
CA PHE A 29 -4.55 10.48 -1.90
C PHE A 29 -4.02 11.80 -1.36
N GLY A 30 -3.94 11.96 -0.04
CA GLY A 30 -3.32 13.14 0.57
C GLY A 30 -1.84 13.30 0.18
N LEU A 31 -1.10 12.21 -0.03
CA LEU A 31 0.29 12.28 -0.50
C LEU A 31 0.36 12.70 -1.98
N ILE A 32 -0.54 12.19 -2.82
CA ILE A 32 -0.63 12.56 -4.25
C ILE A 32 -0.91 14.06 -4.37
N GLU A 33 -1.93 14.56 -3.66
CA GLU A 33 -2.32 15.98 -3.69
C GLU A 33 -1.19 16.92 -3.25
N ARG A 34 -0.34 16.48 -2.31
CA ARG A 34 0.77 17.30 -1.79
C ARG A 34 2.04 17.24 -2.65
N ARG A 35 2.21 16.20 -3.47
CA ARG A 35 3.47 15.96 -4.21
C ARG A 35 3.34 16.12 -5.72
N VAL A 36 2.15 15.92 -6.28
CA VAL A 36 1.91 16.11 -7.71
C VAL A 36 1.57 17.58 -7.97
N PRO A 37 2.23 18.26 -8.92
CA PRO A 37 1.87 19.62 -9.31
C PRO A 37 0.40 19.71 -9.71
N GLU A 38 -0.27 20.82 -9.37
CA GLU A 38 -1.72 20.99 -9.59
C GLU A 38 -2.14 20.71 -11.05
N ALA A 39 -1.28 21.06 -12.01
CA ALA A 39 -1.51 20.85 -13.43
C ALA A 39 -1.58 19.37 -13.86
N MET A 40 -1.08 18.43 -13.04
CA MET A 40 -0.97 17.00 -13.35
C MET A 40 -1.69 16.10 -12.34
N LEU A 41 -2.49 16.66 -11.43
CA LEU A 41 -3.18 15.89 -10.38
C LEU A 41 -4.09 14.80 -10.95
N THR A 42 -4.82 15.11 -12.02
CA THR A 42 -5.69 14.15 -12.71
C THR A 42 -4.91 12.98 -13.29
N GLU A 43 -3.72 13.25 -13.84
CA GLU A 43 -2.85 12.19 -14.37
C GLU A 43 -2.30 11.33 -13.22
N GLY A 44 -1.85 11.96 -12.12
CA GLY A 44 -1.40 11.26 -10.92
C GLY A 44 -2.47 10.32 -10.32
N VAL A 45 -3.69 10.81 -10.16
CA VAL A 45 -4.82 9.99 -9.66
C VAL A 45 -5.14 8.86 -10.64
N THR A 46 -5.10 9.12 -11.95
CA THR A 46 -5.35 8.09 -12.98
C THR A 46 -4.32 6.97 -12.89
N TRP A 47 -3.03 7.29 -12.81
CA TRP A 47 -1.97 6.31 -12.67
C TRP A 47 -2.14 5.43 -11.42
N VAL A 48 -2.55 6.02 -10.30
CA VAL A 48 -2.80 5.28 -9.06
C VAL A 48 -3.98 4.32 -9.20
N MET A 49 -5.09 4.75 -9.78
CA MET A 49 -6.24 3.88 -10.04
C MET A 49 -5.90 2.72 -10.98
N THR A 50 -5.12 3.00 -12.04
CA THR A 50 -4.62 1.96 -12.94
C THR A 50 -3.72 0.96 -12.20
N GLY A 51 -2.81 1.46 -11.37
CA GLY A 51 -1.94 0.62 -10.53
C GLY A 51 -2.73 -0.31 -9.60
N ILE A 52 -3.79 0.20 -8.97
CA ILE A 52 -4.71 -0.61 -8.13
C ILE A 52 -5.34 -1.73 -8.97
N GLY A 53 -5.82 -1.42 -10.17
CA GLY A 53 -6.39 -2.40 -11.09
C GLY A 53 -5.39 -3.52 -11.45
N ILE A 54 -4.16 -3.15 -11.78
CA ILE A 54 -3.08 -4.11 -12.07
C ILE A 54 -2.78 -4.98 -10.85
N GLY A 55 -2.69 -4.39 -9.67
CA GLY A 55 -2.46 -5.12 -8.42
C GLY A 55 -3.57 -6.14 -8.13
N MET A 56 -4.84 -5.75 -8.31
CA MET A 56 -5.98 -6.67 -8.14
C MET A 56 -5.93 -7.83 -9.15
N ALA A 57 -5.57 -7.57 -10.40
CA ALA A 57 -5.45 -8.61 -11.43
C ALA A 57 -4.31 -9.59 -11.15
N LEU A 58 -3.13 -9.09 -10.76
CA LEU A 58 -1.99 -9.94 -10.39
C LEU A 58 -2.29 -10.75 -9.13
N GLY A 59 -2.92 -10.13 -8.13
CA GLY A 59 -3.32 -10.78 -6.89
C GLY A 59 -4.34 -11.90 -7.11
N SER A 60 -5.36 -11.66 -7.94
CA SER A 60 -6.37 -12.68 -8.26
C SER A 60 -5.78 -13.84 -9.06
N PHE A 61 -4.91 -13.55 -10.02
CA PHE A 61 -4.18 -14.57 -10.77
C PHE A 61 -3.31 -15.44 -9.85
N ALA A 62 -2.47 -14.82 -9.00
CA ALA A 62 -1.58 -15.54 -8.11
C ALA A 62 -2.35 -16.36 -7.06
N ALA A 63 -3.41 -15.79 -6.48
CA ALA A 63 -4.27 -16.50 -5.53
C ALA A 63 -4.97 -17.69 -6.17
N GLY A 64 -5.54 -17.53 -7.36
CA GLY A 64 -6.18 -18.61 -8.12
C GLY A 64 -5.19 -19.73 -8.42
N TRP A 65 -4.02 -19.39 -8.97
CA TRP A 65 -2.97 -20.36 -9.28
C TRP A 65 -2.49 -21.14 -8.05
N VAL A 66 -2.31 -20.49 -6.91
CA VAL A 66 -1.92 -21.16 -5.65
C VAL A 66 -3.02 -22.05 -5.12
N VAL A 67 -4.29 -21.63 -5.22
CA VAL A 67 -5.44 -22.44 -4.80
C VAL A 67 -5.58 -23.68 -5.68
N ASP A 68 -5.40 -23.54 -6.98
CA ASP A 68 -5.49 -24.65 -7.94
C ASP A 68 -4.37 -25.69 -7.73
N ALA A 69 -3.15 -25.24 -7.42
CA ALA A 69 -1.99 -26.12 -7.27
C ALA A 69 -1.83 -26.74 -5.86
N PHE A 70 -2.18 -25.99 -4.80
CA PHE A 70 -1.86 -26.36 -3.41
C PHE A 70 -3.11 -26.43 -2.50
N GLY A 71 -4.30 -26.14 -3.04
CA GLY A 71 -5.58 -26.18 -2.33
C GLY A 71 -5.99 -24.84 -1.71
N ALA A 72 -7.25 -24.76 -1.24
CA ALA A 72 -7.83 -23.49 -0.77
C ALA A 72 -7.12 -22.87 0.44
N GLN A 73 -6.52 -23.69 1.32
CA GLN A 73 -5.87 -23.18 2.54
C GLN A 73 -4.56 -22.41 2.26
N SER A 74 -3.80 -22.78 1.23
CA SER A 74 -2.57 -22.08 0.85
C SER A 74 -2.84 -20.75 0.16
N GLY A 75 -4.06 -20.52 -0.35
CA GLY A 75 -4.46 -19.23 -0.93
C GLY A 75 -4.28 -18.06 0.04
N PHE A 76 -4.47 -18.29 1.34
CA PHE A 76 -4.25 -17.25 2.37
C PHE A 76 -2.79 -16.80 2.49
N LEU A 77 -1.82 -17.64 2.15
CA LEU A 77 -0.41 -17.27 2.16
C LEU A 77 -0.11 -16.19 1.13
N VAL A 78 -0.85 -16.15 0.02
CA VAL A 78 -0.72 -15.10 -1.01
C VAL A 78 -1.10 -13.74 -0.42
N SER A 79 -2.20 -13.66 0.33
CA SER A 79 -2.62 -12.44 1.01
C SER A 79 -1.62 -11.99 2.07
N VAL A 80 -1.07 -12.92 2.85
CA VAL A 80 -0.03 -12.61 3.85
C VAL A 80 1.25 -12.09 3.19
N ALA A 81 1.70 -12.75 2.13
CA ALA A 81 2.88 -12.32 1.37
C ALA A 81 2.67 -10.94 0.72
N ALA A 82 1.51 -10.70 0.12
CA ALA A 82 1.16 -9.41 -0.45
C ALA A 82 1.14 -8.31 0.63
N GLY A 83 0.56 -8.58 1.81
CA GLY A 83 0.59 -7.66 2.95
C GLY A 83 2.00 -7.36 3.45
N ALA A 84 2.88 -8.36 3.52
CA ALA A 84 4.27 -8.18 3.90
C ALA A 84 5.04 -7.33 2.87
N ILE A 85 4.83 -7.58 1.57
CA ILE A 85 5.43 -6.78 0.49
C ILE A 85 4.95 -5.32 0.57
N ALA A 86 3.64 -5.10 0.75
CA ALA A 86 3.08 -3.77 0.93
C ALA A 86 3.69 -3.05 2.14
N LEU A 87 3.83 -3.73 3.27
CA LEU A 87 4.48 -3.18 4.46
C LEU A 87 5.93 -2.77 4.18
N VAL A 88 6.70 -3.62 3.50
CA VAL A 88 8.10 -3.30 3.13
C VAL A 88 8.14 -2.08 2.20
N ILE A 89 7.26 -2.00 1.20
CA ILE A 89 7.17 -0.84 0.28
C ILE A 89 6.87 0.43 1.07
N VAL A 90 5.91 0.39 2.00
CA VAL A 90 5.56 1.55 2.84
C VAL A 90 6.73 1.95 3.73
N LEU A 91 7.40 1.00 4.39
CA LEU A 91 8.55 1.30 5.24
C LEU A 91 9.71 1.92 4.44
N LEU A 92 9.99 1.41 3.25
CA LEU A 92 11.00 1.98 2.35
C LEU A 92 10.59 3.38 1.87
N GLY A 93 9.32 3.58 1.52
CA GLY A 93 8.77 4.88 1.13
C GLY A 93 8.81 5.90 2.26
N MET A 94 8.48 5.50 3.48
CA MET A 94 8.60 6.39 4.65
C MET A 94 10.04 6.84 4.86
N ARG A 95 11.02 5.94 4.69
CA ARG A 95 12.45 6.30 4.82
C ARG A 95 12.91 7.23 3.71
N SER A 96 12.52 6.98 2.46
CA SER A 96 12.91 7.85 1.34
C SER A 96 12.29 9.25 1.46
N LEU A 97 11.02 9.33 1.85
CA LEU A 97 10.31 10.59 2.07
C LEU A 97 10.91 11.37 3.25
N ALA A 98 11.21 10.71 4.37
CA ALA A 98 11.83 11.36 5.53
C ALA A 98 13.26 11.87 5.22
N THR A 99 14.02 11.15 4.39
CA THR A 99 15.37 11.57 3.99
C THR A 99 15.31 12.79 3.06
N ALA A 100 14.41 12.79 2.08
CA ALA A 100 14.23 13.93 1.17
C ALA A 100 13.79 15.22 1.91
N ASP A 101 12.94 15.09 2.93
CA ASP A 101 12.52 16.22 3.76
C ASP A 101 13.68 16.77 4.60
N CYS A 102 14.56 15.90 5.12
CA CYS A 102 15.78 16.31 5.85
C CYS A 102 16.77 17.05 4.93
N ASP A 103 17.00 16.54 3.71
CA ASP A 103 17.91 17.18 2.75
C ASP A 103 17.41 18.58 2.35
N THR A 104 16.10 18.72 2.13
CA THR A 104 15.48 20.02 1.80
C THR A 104 15.61 21.00 2.97
N SER A 105 15.30 20.57 4.20
CA SER A 105 15.42 21.42 5.39
C SER A 105 16.86 21.83 5.69
N ALA A 106 17.85 20.96 5.45
CA ALA A 106 19.26 21.28 5.62
C ALA A 106 19.74 22.31 4.57
N CYS A 107 19.25 22.20 3.34
CA CYS A 107 19.51 23.16 2.27
C CYS A 107 18.91 24.54 2.59
N ASP A 108 17.67 24.58 3.07
CA ASP A 108 17.01 25.81 3.53
C ASP A 108 17.74 26.44 4.72
N ALA A 109 18.17 25.64 5.71
CA ALA A 109 18.92 26.13 6.87
C ALA A 109 20.30 26.69 6.50
N ALA A 110 20.97 26.12 5.49
CA ALA A 110 22.23 26.64 4.96
C ALA A 110 22.04 27.93 4.15
N ALA A 111 20.84 28.16 3.59
CA ALA A 111 20.50 29.36 2.82
C ALA A 111 20.11 30.55 3.71
N VAL A 112 19.72 30.34 4.97
CA VAL A 112 19.50 31.43 5.94
C VAL A 112 20.86 31.90 6.47
N PRO A 113 21.34 33.11 6.12
CA PRO A 113 22.57 33.63 6.69
C PRO A 113 22.37 33.82 8.19
N ALA A 114 23.28 33.25 8.99
CA ALA A 114 23.32 33.48 10.44
C ALA A 114 23.54 34.98 10.69
N GLU A 115 22.45 35.68 11.05
CA GLU A 115 22.47 37.04 11.58
C GLU A 115 23.04 37.10 13.01
#